data_AF-A0A6G1DIA7-F1
#
_entry.id   AF-A0A6G1DIA7-F1
#
_cell.length_a   1.000
_cell.length_b   1.000
_cell.length_c   1.000
_cell.angle_alpha   90.00
_cell.angle_beta   90.00
_cell.angle_gamma   90.00
#
_symmetry.space_group_name_H-M   'P 1'
#
loop_
_entity.id
_entity.type
_entity.pdbx_description
1 polymer ?
#
loop_
_entity_poly.entity_id
_entity_poly.type
_entity_poly.pdbx_seq_one_letter_code
_entity_poly.pdbx_strand_id
1 'polypeptide(L)'
;MATAAGAGGGRRAWHVVPRPVLETVLHNHALHPRVPQPLILHGPRGVGKSTLLLRRLLPQWSEPPHAAAFVDFLRPIPESPAAAPWSLLAEDPPPSLPDLRLRLESALEGLSRAAVLRGAVGSKDVLAALSRSHGLHAALSRLAGPAARAGGINPVPTLWARAVLAATSSARGDDPTFCIGKGEASNCSMEERAYMQEAMAALRVAKEVLGMQEGWRKEAVREMNRTGRFSRPLANSATDWPCLLLDVLSGAAEVDFFQPKLVLNNVDVLRKATCKDDTMVPAAMYHDSLIWRVIALGANEQCLPVIMSTSDGYYSSQAFVDFGFPNIFISRETFGWTPQEAKLHMVPEFFSEKEWKVVDEVLGPNPRQLSEIYMLKQNADSLWVLHDQNIEEIIDTYLAHLQVSVVNPAMETALGMIQKFASDVREGKVPENRLSFGAPWRHPPRGDNPDASYKWAKIQLMDFVQSFVNTEFGVNYLADDSLEIFDDPAAVAMSEVGLLYQQRDPSFMRPITRGIQRCLARWLVQQRLQLSFQESIAFLGQRVIRGRSYRHLMKEVGYK
;
A
#
# COMPACT_ATOMS: atom_id res chain seq x y z
N MET A 1 28.27 42.05 26.02
CA MET A 1 29.49 41.87 25.21
C MET A 1 29.21 40.77 24.22
N ALA A 2 29.18 41.15 22.93
CA ALA A 2 29.07 40.23 21.81
C ALA A 2 30.29 39.32 21.77
N THR A 3 30.06 38.01 21.63
CA THR A 3 31.06 37.08 21.11
C THR A 3 30.62 36.66 19.71
N ALA A 4 31.51 36.96 18.78
CA ALA A 4 31.30 36.99 17.36
C ALA A 4 30.97 35.61 16.76
N ALA A 5 30.13 35.69 15.73
CA ALA A 5 29.86 34.65 14.76
C ALA A 5 31.18 34.08 14.19
N GLY A 6 31.44 32.81 14.51
CA GLY A 6 32.30 31.95 13.71
C GLY A 6 31.48 31.31 12.61
N ALA A 7 31.59 31.85 11.39
CA ALA A 7 31.10 31.22 10.18
C ALA A 7 31.88 29.93 9.90
N GLY A 8 31.35 28.80 10.39
CA GLY A 8 31.73 27.46 9.96
C GLY A 8 30.50 26.82 9.31
N GLY A 9 30.39 26.91 7.99
CA GLY A 9 29.32 26.29 7.20
C GLY A 9 29.42 24.77 7.23
N GLY A 10 29.03 24.15 8.33
CA GLY A 10 28.87 22.70 8.42
C GLY A 10 27.67 22.27 7.59
N ARG A 11 27.89 21.39 6.59
CA ARG A 11 26.81 20.75 5.83
C ARG A 11 25.87 20.05 6.80
N ARG A 12 24.65 20.56 6.95
CA ARG A 12 23.63 19.88 7.76
C ARG A 12 23.10 18.68 6.98
N ALA A 13 23.17 17.49 7.58
CA ALA A 13 22.58 16.32 6.96
C ALA A 13 21.05 16.49 6.88
N TRP A 14 20.45 16.01 5.78
CA TRP A 14 19.01 15.91 5.69
C TRP A 14 18.48 14.99 6.79
N HIS A 15 17.49 15.45 7.55
CA HIS A 15 16.90 14.69 8.65
C HIS A 15 15.40 14.51 8.44
N VAL A 16 14.79 13.58 9.20
CA VAL A 16 13.35 13.35 9.14
C VAL A 16 12.62 14.47 9.87
N VAL A 17 12.12 15.42 9.09
CA VAL A 17 11.45 16.61 9.63
C VAL A 17 10.13 16.23 10.31
N PRO A 18 9.85 16.76 11.52
CA PRO A 18 8.64 16.44 12.28
C PRO A 18 7.33 16.76 11.55
N ARG A 19 6.29 16.01 11.91
CA ARG A 19 4.90 16.20 11.45
C ARG A 19 3.97 16.12 12.65
N PRO A 20 3.92 17.16 13.50
CA PRO A 20 3.31 17.08 14.83
C PRO A 20 1.88 16.55 14.83
N VAL A 21 1.02 17.03 13.92
CA VAL A 21 -0.39 16.58 13.84
C VAL A 21 -0.49 15.08 13.54
N LEU A 22 0.25 14.59 12.53
CA LEU A 22 0.23 13.18 12.15
C LEU A 22 0.86 12.30 13.23
N GLU A 23 1.97 12.75 13.81
CA GLU A 23 2.65 12.06 14.91
C GLU A 23 1.73 11.91 16.11
N THR A 24 1.04 12.98 16.51
CA THR A 24 0.09 12.95 17.63
C THR A 24 -1.07 11.99 17.36
N VAL A 25 -1.67 12.01 16.18
CA VAL A 25 -2.76 11.07 15.83
C VAL A 25 -2.29 9.62 15.87
N LEU A 26 -1.14 9.33 15.26
CA LEU A 26 -0.59 7.98 15.21
C LEU A 26 -0.15 7.50 16.60
N HIS A 27 0.45 8.38 17.39
CA HIS A 27 0.84 8.07 18.77
C HIS A 27 -0.39 7.79 19.64
N ASN A 28 -1.42 8.66 19.60
CA ASN A 28 -2.66 8.44 20.35
C ASN A 28 -3.34 7.12 19.98
N HIS A 29 -3.37 6.78 18.69
CA HIS A 29 -3.91 5.50 18.25
C HIS A 29 -3.11 4.31 18.79
N ALA A 30 -1.78 4.41 18.76
CA ALA A 30 -0.88 3.37 19.22
C ALA A 30 -0.84 3.20 20.75
N LEU A 31 -1.23 4.22 21.52
CA LEU A 31 -1.31 4.16 22.99
C LEU A 31 -2.45 3.26 23.48
N HIS A 32 -3.46 2.99 22.66
CA HIS A 32 -4.59 2.16 23.07
C HIS A 32 -4.27 0.67 22.79
N PRO A 33 -4.48 -0.24 23.75
CA PRO A 33 -4.22 -1.67 23.55
C PRO A 33 -5.18 -2.28 22.53
N ARG A 34 -6.42 -1.79 22.50
CA ARG A 34 -7.46 -2.14 21.53
C ARG A 34 -8.07 -0.87 20.97
N VAL A 35 -8.41 -0.91 19.70
CA VAL A 35 -8.95 0.19 18.93
C VAL A 35 -10.20 -0.28 18.18
N PRO A 36 -11.21 0.58 18.03
CA PRO A 36 -12.44 0.22 17.32
C PRO A 36 -12.26 0.13 15.81
N GLN A 37 -11.07 0.40 15.25
CA GLN A 37 -10.81 0.33 13.82
C GLN A 37 -9.32 0.54 13.48
N PRO A 38 -8.87 0.07 12.31
CA PRO A 38 -7.54 0.40 11.79
C PRO A 38 -7.43 1.86 11.33
N LEU A 39 -6.21 2.41 11.32
CA LEU A 39 -5.89 3.68 10.65
C LEU A 39 -5.38 3.42 9.23
N ILE A 40 -5.94 4.14 8.25
CA ILE A 40 -5.55 4.04 6.84
C ILE A 40 -4.87 5.34 6.41
N LEU A 41 -3.55 5.33 6.37
CA LEU A 41 -2.71 6.42 5.90
C LEU A 41 -2.64 6.40 4.36
N HIS A 42 -3.50 7.19 3.71
CA HIS A 42 -3.40 7.42 2.26
C HIS A 42 -2.74 8.76 1.91
N GLY A 43 -2.11 8.85 0.76
CA GLY A 43 -1.52 10.10 0.27
C GLY A 43 -0.65 9.87 -0.95
N PRO A 44 -0.26 10.93 -1.67
CA PRO A 44 0.60 10.78 -2.84
C PRO A 44 1.96 10.19 -2.45
N ARG A 45 2.71 9.77 -3.46
CA ARG A 45 4.05 9.22 -3.25
C ARG A 45 5.05 10.32 -2.91
N GLY A 46 6.11 9.95 -2.19
CA GLY A 46 7.16 10.90 -1.79
C GLY A 46 6.78 11.82 -0.62
N VAL A 47 5.58 11.71 -0.06
CA VAL A 47 5.15 12.51 1.11
C VAL A 47 5.71 12.03 2.46
N GLY A 48 6.57 11.00 2.46
CA GLY A 48 7.24 10.56 3.69
C GLY A 48 6.43 9.63 4.61
N LYS A 49 5.36 8.97 4.13
CA LYS A 49 4.55 8.02 4.93
C LYS A 49 5.43 6.95 5.60
N SER A 50 6.22 6.22 4.80
CA SER A 50 7.12 5.17 5.28
C SER A 50 8.17 5.71 6.24
N THR A 51 8.74 6.89 5.94
CA THR A 51 9.78 7.50 6.78
C THR A 51 9.25 7.91 8.14
N LEU A 52 8.03 8.47 8.20
CA LEU A 52 7.34 8.78 9.44
C LEU A 52 7.14 7.52 10.30
N LEU A 53 6.58 6.46 9.70
CA LEU A 53 6.33 5.19 10.38
C LEU A 53 7.64 4.55 10.89
N LEU A 54 8.62 4.38 10.01
CA LEU A 54 9.85 3.65 10.29
C LEU A 54 10.81 4.38 11.23
N ARG A 55 11.01 5.68 11.02
CA ARG A 55 12.09 6.43 11.67
C ARG A 55 11.65 7.22 12.88
N ARG A 56 10.36 7.55 13.00
CA ARG A 56 9.84 8.33 14.14
C ARG A 56 8.97 7.53 15.09
N LEU A 57 8.18 6.59 14.58
CA LEU A 57 7.16 5.91 15.39
C LEU A 57 7.59 4.51 15.84
N LEU A 58 8.07 3.69 14.91
CA LEU A 58 8.45 2.30 15.19
C LEU A 58 9.49 2.12 16.32
N PRO A 59 10.51 2.99 16.49
CA PRO A 59 11.46 2.84 17.59
C PRO A 59 10.78 2.84 18.97
N GLN A 60 9.86 3.77 19.21
CA GLN A 60 9.13 3.88 20.48
C GLN A 60 8.14 2.72 20.68
N TRP A 61 7.57 2.20 19.59
CA TRP A 61 6.60 1.09 19.65
C TRP A 61 7.24 -0.29 19.76
N SER A 62 8.57 -0.37 19.70
CA SER A 62 9.34 -1.61 19.87
C SER A 62 9.82 -1.82 21.31
N GLU A 63 9.64 -0.83 22.18
CA GLU A 63 10.02 -0.91 23.60
C GLU A 63 8.89 -1.50 24.46
N PRO A 64 9.19 -2.30 25.51
CA PRO A 64 8.19 -2.80 26.44
C PRO A 64 7.38 -1.66 27.09
N PRO A 65 6.06 -1.82 27.30
CA PRO A 65 5.24 -3.02 27.12
C PRO A 65 4.76 -3.26 25.67
N HIS A 66 5.11 -2.37 24.73
CA HIS A 66 4.70 -2.48 23.35
C HIS A 66 5.41 -3.62 22.61
N ALA A 67 4.77 -4.10 21.55
CA ALA A 67 5.35 -5.00 20.56
C ALA A 67 4.80 -4.61 19.19
N ALA A 68 5.67 -4.31 18.23
CA ALA A 68 5.25 -3.87 16.90
C ALA A 68 5.78 -4.81 15.81
N ALA A 69 4.90 -5.21 14.90
CA ALA A 69 5.27 -5.79 13.62
C ALA A 69 5.17 -4.75 12.53
N PHE A 70 6.20 -4.67 11.69
CA PHE A 70 6.22 -3.84 10.51
C PHE A 70 6.39 -4.72 9.27
N VAL A 71 5.44 -4.63 8.34
CA VAL A 71 5.45 -5.35 7.08
C VAL A 71 5.48 -4.33 5.95
N ASP A 72 6.52 -4.38 5.12
CA ASP A 72 6.58 -3.60 3.88
C ASP A 72 6.49 -4.53 2.68
N PHE A 73 5.41 -4.38 1.91
CA PHE A 73 5.13 -5.21 0.75
C PHE A 73 5.95 -4.80 -0.48
N LEU A 74 6.53 -3.60 -0.50
CA LEU A 74 7.35 -3.13 -1.63
C LEU A 74 8.81 -3.57 -1.49
N ARG A 75 9.40 -3.50 -0.29
CA ARG A 75 10.81 -3.89 -0.04
C ARG A 75 11.02 -4.35 1.41
N PRO A 76 11.96 -5.28 1.69
CA PRO A 76 12.57 -5.38 3.01
C PRO A 76 13.26 -4.05 3.36
N ILE A 77 13.15 -3.59 4.61
CA ILE A 77 13.54 -2.27 5.12
C ILE A 77 14.83 -1.72 4.45
N PRO A 78 14.78 -0.64 3.65
CA PRO A 78 15.98 -0.02 3.12
C PRO A 78 16.75 0.72 4.21
N GLU A 79 18.07 0.54 4.24
CA GLU A 79 18.97 1.20 5.20
C GLU A 79 19.00 2.74 5.04
N SER A 80 18.63 3.29 3.87
CA SER A 80 18.64 4.73 3.57
C SER A 80 17.37 5.23 2.85
N PRO A 81 16.78 6.37 3.29
CA PRO A 81 15.62 7.00 2.64
C PRO A 81 15.90 7.55 1.22
N ALA A 82 17.18 7.70 0.83
CA ALA A 82 17.59 8.15 -0.50
C ALA A 82 17.74 7.00 -1.53
N ALA A 83 17.64 5.74 -1.10
CA ALA A 83 18.02 4.57 -1.91
C ALA A 83 16.88 3.94 -2.76
N ALA A 84 15.70 4.54 -2.80
CA ALA A 84 14.57 4.03 -3.58
C ALA A 84 14.19 5.00 -4.70
N PRO A 85 14.64 4.82 -5.96
CA PRO A 85 14.20 5.60 -7.12
C PRO A 85 12.67 5.78 -7.20
N TRP A 86 12.21 6.90 -7.79
CA TRP A 86 10.79 7.12 -8.12
C TRP A 86 10.23 6.00 -9.01
N SER A 87 11.10 5.36 -9.80
CA SER A 87 10.83 4.36 -10.82
C SER A 87 10.65 2.92 -10.32
N LEU A 88 10.66 2.64 -9.01
CA LEU A 88 10.46 1.27 -8.49
C LEU A 88 8.99 0.88 -8.41
N LEU A 89 8.32 1.04 -9.55
CA LEU A 89 6.91 0.76 -9.76
C LEU A 89 6.63 -0.57 -10.42
N ALA A 90 7.68 -1.25 -10.86
CA ALA A 90 7.65 -2.64 -11.17
C ALA A 90 9.00 -3.17 -10.70
N GLU A 91 9.03 -3.97 -9.64
CA GLU A 91 9.90 -5.14 -9.79
C GLU A 91 9.34 -5.83 -11.03
N ASP A 92 10.15 -5.90 -12.09
CA ASP A 92 9.87 -6.78 -13.19
C ASP A 92 10.78 -8.00 -12.95
N PRO A 93 10.22 -9.14 -12.50
CA PRO A 93 8.80 -9.46 -12.41
C PRO A 93 8.10 -8.96 -11.12
N PRO A 94 6.77 -8.73 -11.15
CA PRO A 94 6.02 -8.27 -9.97
C PRO A 94 6.08 -9.29 -8.83
N PRO A 95 6.02 -8.83 -7.57
CA PRO A 95 6.18 -9.71 -6.42
C PRO A 95 5.10 -10.80 -6.40
N SER A 96 5.52 -11.99 -5.99
CA SER A 96 4.68 -13.18 -5.86
C SER A 96 3.73 -13.02 -4.66
N LEU A 97 2.42 -13.23 -4.88
CA LEU A 97 1.43 -13.19 -3.80
C LEU A 97 1.77 -14.15 -2.64
N PRO A 98 2.18 -15.41 -2.89
CA PRO A 98 2.67 -16.30 -1.83
C PRO A 98 3.77 -15.67 -0.95
N ASP A 99 4.71 -14.94 -1.56
CA ASP A 99 5.86 -14.40 -0.86
C ASP A 99 5.42 -13.20 0.02
N LEU A 100 4.52 -12.36 -0.50
CA LEU A 100 3.92 -11.25 0.25
C LEU A 100 3.03 -11.76 1.39
N ARG A 101 2.23 -12.80 1.14
CA ARG A 101 1.42 -13.48 2.16
C ARG A 101 2.32 -14.03 3.26
N LEU A 102 3.39 -14.73 2.90
CA LEU A 102 4.35 -15.29 3.86
C LEU A 102 4.97 -14.18 4.73
N ARG A 103 5.36 -13.04 4.15
CA ARG A 103 5.89 -11.90 4.94
C ARG A 103 4.90 -11.41 6.00
N LEU A 104 3.62 -11.28 5.65
CA LEU A 104 2.58 -10.89 6.59
C LEU A 104 2.37 -11.95 7.67
N GLU A 105 2.26 -13.22 7.27
CA GLU A 105 2.07 -14.35 8.18
C GLU A 105 3.23 -14.47 9.17
N SER A 106 4.48 -14.42 8.70
CA SER A 106 5.66 -14.49 9.57
C SER A 106 5.74 -13.34 10.56
N ALA A 107 5.34 -12.12 10.17
CA ALA A 107 5.32 -10.97 11.06
C ALA A 107 4.26 -11.12 12.18
N LEU A 108 3.07 -11.60 11.84
CA LEU A 108 2.00 -11.89 12.81
C LEU A 108 2.34 -13.10 13.70
N GLU A 109 2.98 -14.13 13.15
CA GLU A 109 3.48 -15.27 13.90
C GLU A 109 4.56 -14.85 14.90
N GLY A 110 5.46 -13.93 14.52
CA GLY A 110 6.44 -13.33 15.41
C GLY A 110 5.81 -12.59 16.60
N LEU A 111 4.76 -11.79 16.35
CA LEU A 111 3.99 -11.15 17.42
C LEU A 111 3.28 -12.17 18.32
N SER A 112 2.70 -13.20 17.72
CA SER A 112 1.97 -14.25 18.44
C SER A 112 2.92 -15.07 19.32
N ARG A 113 4.12 -15.38 18.82
CA ARG A 113 5.20 -15.99 19.61
C ARG A 113 5.58 -15.09 20.79
N ALA A 114 5.76 -13.79 20.58
CA ALA A 114 6.07 -12.85 21.64
C ALA A 114 4.95 -12.78 22.70
N ALA A 115 3.68 -12.84 22.28
CA ALA A 115 2.53 -12.89 23.16
C ALA A 115 2.53 -14.16 24.03
N VAL A 116 2.77 -15.33 23.44
CA VAL A 116 2.88 -16.60 24.17
C VAL A 116 4.04 -16.58 25.15
N LEU A 117 5.22 -16.10 24.74
CA LEU A 117 6.41 -16.02 25.61
C LEU A 117 6.22 -15.05 26.79
N ARG A 118 5.34 -14.06 26.65
CA ARG A 118 4.92 -13.18 27.75
C ARG A 118 3.78 -13.77 28.59
N GLY A 119 3.20 -14.90 28.21
CA GLY A 119 2.05 -15.50 28.88
C GLY A 119 0.70 -14.85 28.54
N ALA A 120 0.65 -13.97 27.53
CA ALA A 120 -0.56 -13.25 27.11
C ALA A 120 -1.52 -14.09 26.25
N VAL A 121 -1.03 -15.18 25.64
CA VAL A 121 -1.83 -16.07 24.78
C VAL A 121 -1.68 -17.51 25.26
N GLY A 122 -2.82 -18.17 25.51
CA GLY A 122 -2.91 -19.58 25.84
C GLY A 122 -3.63 -20.42 24.76
N SER A 123 -3.58 -21.74 24.95
CA SER A 123 -4.26 -22.73 24.08
C SER A 123 -5.79 -22.49 23.97
N LYS A 124 -6.41 -22.02 25.06
CA LYS A 124 -7.85 -21.72 25.10
C LYS A 124 -8.21 -20.52 24.22
N ASP A 125 -7.37 -19.49 24.19
CA ASP A 125 -7.62 -18.26 23.42
C ASP A 125 -7.57 -18.57 21.93
N VAL A 126 -6.60 -19.38 21.50
CA VAL A 126 -6.48 -19.87 20.12
C VAL A 126 -7.69 -20.69 19.71
N LEU A 127 -8.14 -21.63 20.57
CA LEU A 127 -9.33 -22.44 20.28
C LEU A 127 -10.60 -21.57 20.20
N ALA A 128 -10.75 -20.59 21.10
CA ALA A 128 -11.89 -19.69 21.12
C ALA A 128 -11.97 -18.87 19.83
N ALA A 129 -10.86 -18.27 19.41
CA ALA A 129 -10.77 -17.53 18.15
C ALA A 129 -11.07 -18.41 16.94
N LEU A 130 -10.49 -19.61 16.90
CA LEU A 130 -10.68 -20.54 15.79
C LEU A 130 -12.13 -21.05 15.70
N SER A 131 -12.79 -21.26 16.84
CA SER A 131 -14.17 -21.77 16.90
C SER A 131 -15.23 -20.76 16.47
N ARG A 132 -14.93 -19.45 16.48
CA ARG A 132 -15.88 -18.41 16.04
C ARG A 132 -16.25 -18.50 14.56
N SER A 133 -15.28 -18.87 13.73
CA SER A 133 -15.40 -18.73 12.27
C SER A 133 -15.24 -20.05 11.49
N HIS A 134 -14.89 -21.16 12.16
CA HIS A 134 -14.50 -22.40 11.48
C HIS A 134 -15.18 -23.65 12.02
N GLY A 135 -15.58 -24.55 11.11
CA GLY A 135 -16.01 -25.91 11.45
C GLY A 135 -14.79 -26.81 11.73
N LEU A 136 -14.58 -27.17 13.00
CA LEU A 136 -13.32 -27.80 13.43
C LEU A 136 -13.33 -29.33 13.43
N HIS A 137 -14.51 -29.95 13.54
CA HIS A 137 -14.62 -31.38 13.84
C HIS A 137 -13.87 -32.27 12.85
N ALA A 138 -14.06 -32.07 11.55
CA ALA A 138 -13.42 -32.91 10.53
C ALA A 138 -11.89 -32.78 10.50
N ALA A 139 -11.37 -31.56 10.68
CA ALA A 139 -9.93 -31.30 10.68
C ALA A 139 -9.27 -31.83 11.96
N LEU A 140 -9.85 -31.54 13.13
CA LEU A 140 -9.33 -32.00 14.42
C LEU A 140 -9.40 -33.52 14.55
N SER A 141 -10.46 -34.17 14.07
CA SER A 141 -10.54 -35.65 14.01
C SER A 141 -9.46 -36.27 13.12
N ARG A 142 -8.90 -35.52 12.16
CA ARG A 142 -7.75 -35.98 11.37
C ARG A 142 -6.44 -35.81 12.14
N LEU A 143 -6.26 -34.70 12.84
CA LEU A 143 -5.05 -34.35 13.59
C LEU A 143 -4.91 -35.11 14.92
N ALA A 144 -6.02 -35.39 15.61
CA ALA A 144 -6.06 -36.15 16.87
C ALA A 144 -5.72 -37.65 16.72
N GLY A 145 -5.48 -38.13 15.49
CA GLY A 145 -5.02 -39.48 15.19
C GLY A 145 -6.11 -40.55 15.05
N PRO A 146 -5.72 -41.81 14.76
CA PRO A 146 -6.65 -42.90 14.43
C PRO A 146 -7.62 -43.26 15.57
N ALA A 147 -7.18 -43.14 16.83
CA ALA A 147 -7.99 -43.45 18.01
C ALA A 147 -9.20 -42.50 18.15
N ALA A 148 -9.09 -41.25 17.68
CA ALA A 148 -10.20 -40.30 17.68
C ALA A 148 -11.25 -40.60 16.60
N ARG A 149 -10.90 -41.38 15.57
CA ARG A 149 -11.81 -41.82 14.50
C ARG A 149 -12.57 -43.10 14.85
N ALA A 150 -12.09 -43.86 15.84
CA ALA A 150 -12.62 -45.17 16.22
C ALA A 150 -13.72 -45.11 17.29
N GLY A 151 -13.93 -43.97 17.95
CA GLY A 151 -14.90 -43.84 19.04
C GLY A 151 -15.76 -42.59 18.94
N GLY A 152 -17.04 -42.76 18.63
CA GLY A 152 -18.14 -41.79 18.83
C GLY A 152 -17.97 -40.37 18.25
N ILE A 153 -18.99 -39.54 18.42
CA ILE A 153 -18.89 -38.09 18.14
C ILE A 153 -18.15 -37.44 19.31
N ASN A 154 -16.84 -37.24 19.18
CA ASN A 154 -16.04 -36.54 20.19
C ASN A 154 -16.31 -35.03 20.17
N PRO A 155 -16.51 -34.37 21.33
CA PRO A 155 -16.61 -32.91 21.41
C PRO A 155 -15.36 -32.21 20.90
N VAL A 156 -15.54 -31.00 20.35
CA VAL A 156 -14.43 -30.17 19.82
C VAL A 156 -13.31 -29.93 20.85
N PRO A 157 -13.58 -29.59 22.12
CA PRO A 157 -12.52 -29.42 23.12
C PRO A 157 -11.69 -30.67 23.35
N THR A 158 -12.31 -31.86 23.31
CA THR A 158 -11.60 -33.15 23.47
C THR A 158 -10.71 -33.44 22.27
N LEU A 159 -11.20 -33.19 21.05
CA LEU A 159 -10.41 -33.33 19.84
C LEU A 159 -9.25 -32.33 19.79
N TRP A 160 -9.49 -31.10 20.25
CA TRP A 160 -8.47 -30.06 20.37
C TRP A 160 -7.34 -30.49 21.31
N ALA A 161 -7.67 -30.88 22.55
CA ALA A 161 -6.67 -31.29 23.54
C ALA A 161 -5.82 -32.46 23.01
N ARG A 162 -6.43 -33.45 22.34
CA ARG A 162 -5.71 -34.57 21.72
C ARG A 162 -4.79 -34.11 20.57
N ALA A 163 -5.25 -33.19 19.72
CA ALA A 163 -4.46 -32.66 18.62
C ALA A 163 -3.26 -31.83 19.13
N VAL A 164 -3.46 -30.99 20.14
CA VAL A 164 -2.39 -30.19 20.77
C VAL A 164 -1.37 -31.10 21.46
N LEU A 165 -1.81 -32.11 22.22
CA LEU A 165 -0.92 -33.10 22.83
C LEU A 165 -0.10 -33.88 21.77
N ALA A 166 -0.72 -34.24 20.66
CA ALA A 166 -0.03 -34.88 19.54
C ALA A 166 1.00 -33.93 18.90
N ALA A 167 0.69 -32.64 18.75
CA ALA A 167 1.62 -31.64 18.23
C ALA A 167 2.80 -31.38 19.17
N THR A 168 2.60 -31.37 20.50
CA THR A 168 3.68 -31.19 21.48
C THR A 168 4.64 -32.38 21.54
N SER A 169 4.15 -33.60 21.27
CA SER A 169 4.93 -34.85 21.35
C SER A 169 5.61 -35.23 20.04
N SER A 170 5.16 -34.65 18.93
CA SER A 170 5.65 -35.03 17.62
C SER A 170 6.83 -34.16 17.19
N ALA A 171 7.96 -34.80 16.89
CA ALA A 171 9.03 -34.23 16.06
C ALA A 171 8.62 -34.07 14.58
N ARG A 172 7.31 -34.10 14.26
CA ARG A 172 6.83 -33.80 12.91
C ARG A 172 7.08 -32.33 12.67
N GLY A 173 7.97 -31.99 11.76
CA GLY A 173 8.16 -30.63 11.25
C GLY A 173 8.88 -29.70 12.24
N ASP A 174 10.18 -29.53 12.01
CA ASP A 174 11.03 -28.48 12.55
C ASP A 174 10.57 -27.10 12.04
N ASP A 175 9.37 -26.63 12.42
CA ASP A 175 9.06 -25.21 12.27
C ASP A 175 9.60 -24.49 13.51
N PRO A 176 10.75 -23.80 13.41
CA PRO A 176 11.36 -23.13 14.56
C PRO A 176 10.45 -22.05 15.15
N THR A 177 9.44 -21.58 14.40
CA THR A 177 8.50 -20.53 14.78
C THR A 177 7.66 -20.92 16.00
N PHE A 178 7.27 -22.21 16.11
CA PHE A 178 6.41 -22.73 17.18
C PHE A 178 7.18 -23.57 18.22
N CYS A 179 8.49 -23.35 18.32
CA CYS A 179 9.37 -24.01 19.29
C CYS A 179 10.04 -22.96 20.19
N ILE A 180 10.04 -23.19 21.50
CA ILE A 180 10.78 -22.35 22.45
C ILE A 180 12.27 -22.68 22.35
N GLY A 181 13.09 -21.69 21.99
CA GLY A 181 14.54 -21.84 21.82
C GLY A 181 15.29 -22.15 23.12
N LYS A 182 16.52 -22.67 23.00
CA LYS A 182 17.44 -22.80 24.13
C LYS A 182 17.85 -21.40 24.60
N GLY A 183 17.52 -21.05 25.85
CA GLY A 183 17.77 -19.71 26.42
C GLY A 183 16.58 -18.75 26.34
N GLU A 184 15.55 -19.07 25.55
CA GLU A 184 14.26 -18.37 25.63
C GLU A 184 13.48 -18.87 26.85
N ALA A 185 12.81 -17.95 27.55
CA ALA A 185 12.08 -18.24 28.80
C ALA A 185 12.98 -18.86 29.89
N SER A 186 14.22 -18.35 30.06
CA SER A 186 15.19 -18.84 31.06
C SER A 186 14.78 -18.57 32.51
N ASN A 187 13.92 -17.57 32.72
CA ASN A 187 13.52 -17.08 34.04
C ASN A 187 12.14 -17.61 34.47
N CYS A 188 11.58 -18.58 33.74
CA CYS A 188 10.23 -19.10 33.93
C CYS A 188 10.26 -20.43 34.68
N SER A 189 9.23 -20.69 35.48
CA SER A 189 9.01 -21.99 36.11
C SER A 189 8.77 -23.10 35.07
N MET A 190 8.95 -24.35 35.49
CA MET A 190 8.64 -25.52 34.65
C MET A 190 7.17 -25.55 34.20
N GLU A 191 6.25 -25.11 35.06
CA GLU A 191 4.81 -25.05 34.76
C GLU A 191 4.49 -23.98 33.71
N GLU A 192 5.01 -22.76 33.88
CA GLU A 192 4.86 -21.69 32.89
C GLU A 192 5.43 -22.09 31.53
N ARG A 193 6.60 -22.74 31.52
CA ARG A 193 7.20 -23.25 30.29
C ARG A 193 6.31 -24.30 29.61
N ALA A 194 5.64 -25.16 30.39
CA ALA A 194 4.70 -26.14 29.85
C ALA A 194 3.47 -25.47 29.23
N TYR A 195 2.90 -24.45 29.88
CA TYR A 195 1.78 -23.67 29.33
C TYR A 195 2.16 -22.93 28.04
N MET A 196 3.35 -22.32 28.00
CA MET A 196 3.86 -21.68 26.78
C MET A 196 4.02 -22.69 25.64
N GLN A 197 4.56 -23.88 25.93
CA GLN A 197 4.73 -24.94 24.95
C GLN A 197 3.38 -25.47 24.42
N GLU A 198 2.38 -25.59 25.29
CA GLU A 198 1.01 -25.94 24.88
C GLU A 198 0.43 -24.87 23.95
N ALA A 199 0.60 -23.58 24.28
CA ALA A 199 0.10 -22.47 23.46
C ALA A 199 0.81 -22.40 22.08
N MET A 200 2.11 -22.65 22.00
CA MET A 200 2.81 -22.76 20.72
C MET A 200 2.28 -23.92 19.86
N ALA A 201 2.05 -25.08 20.48
CA ALA A 201 1.45 -26.22 19.80
C ALA A 201 0.00 -25.94 19.36
N ALA A 202 -0.77 -25.19 20.14
CA ALA A 202 -2.10 -24.73 19.77
C ALA A 202 -2.10 -23.84 18.52
N LEU A 203 -1.20 -22.85 18.43
CA LEU A 203 -1.04 -22.00 17.24
C LEU A 203 -0.70 -22.85 16.00
N ARG A 204 0.21 -23.82 16.17
CA ARG A 204 0.57 -24.76 15.11
C ARG A 204 -0.62 -25.61 14.65
N VAL A 205 -1.38 -26.20 15.58
CA VAL A 205 -2.59 -26.98 15.26
C VAL A 205 -3.61 -26.11 14.52
N ALA A 206 -3.80 -24.85 14.93
CA ALA A 206 -4.69 -23.93 14.24
C ALA A 206 -4.24 -23.66 12.79
N LYS A 207 -2.94 -23.42 12.56
CA LYS A 207 -2.37 -23.25 11.22
C LYS A 207 -2.58 -24.50 10.35
N GLU A 208 -2.36 -25.69 10.91
CA GLU A 208 -2.61 -26.97 10.22
C GLU A 208 -4.10 -27.18 9.88
N VAL A 209 -5.02 -26.85 10.80
CA VAL A 209 -6.47 -26.91 10.56
C VAL A 209 -6.87 -26.01 9.39
N LEU A 210 -6.42 -24.75 9.39
CA LEU A 210 -6.73 -23.81 8.32
C LEU A 210 -6.10 -24.23 6.99
N GLY A 211 -4.87 -24.74 7.00
CA GLY A 211 -4.23 -25.29 5.80
C GLY A 211 -4.99 -26.48 5.21
N MET A 212 -5.56 -27.36 6.05
CA MET A 212 -6.45 -28.44 5.56
C MET A 212 -7.72 -27.88 4.92
N GLN A 213 -8.36 -26.89 5.56
CA GLN A 213 -9.57 -26.27 5.03
C GLN A 213 -9.32 -25.50 3.73
N GLU A 214 -8.20 -24.79 3.61
CA GLU A 214 -7.74 -24.17 2.37
C GLU A 214 -7.53 -25.23 1.28
N GLY A 215 -6.89 -26.35 1.64
CA GLY A 215 -6.71 -27.52 0.77
C GLY A 215 -8.02 -28.07 0.22
N TRP A 216 -9.09 -28.13 1.03
CA TRP A 216 -10.42 -28.60 0.60
C TRP A 216 -11.10 -27.65 -0.39
N ARG A 217 -10.70 -26.36 -0.42
CA ARG A 217 -11.31 -25.33 -1.27
C ARG A 217 -10.59 -25.14 -2.61
N LYS A 218 -9.43 -25.77 -2.83
CA LYS A 218 -8.61 -25.58 -4.04
C LYS A 218 -9.37 -25.78 -5.35
N GLU A 219 -10.24 -26.78 -5.44
CA GLU A 219 -11.01 -27.02 -6.67
C GLU A 219 -12.05 -25.93 -6.91
N ALA A 220 -12.71 -25.46 -5.85
CA ALA A 220 -13.68 -24.37 -5.95
C ALA A 220 -13.00 -23.05 -6.35
N VAL A 221 -11.78 -22.80 -5.86
CA VAL A 221 -10.97 -21.65 -6.28
C VAL A 221 -10.57 -21.77 -7.75
N ARG A 222 -10.14 -22.95 -8.19
CA ARG A 222 -9.82 -23.20 -9.60
C ARG A 222 -11.00 -22.93 -10.52
N GLU A 223 -12.19 -23.42 -10.17
CA GLU A 223 -13.40 -23.17 -10.95
C GLU A 223 -13.82 -21.69 -10.93
N MET A 224 -13.67 -21.02 -9.78
CA MET A 224 -13.90 -19.58 -9.65
C MET A 224 -12.98 -18.78 -10.58
N ASN A 225 -11.70 -19.12 -10.63
CA ASN A 225 -10.72 -18.47 -11.49
C ASN A 225 -11.00 -18.72 -12.98
N ARG A 226 -11.38 -19.95 -13.33
CA ARG A 226 -11.74 -20.32 -14.71
C ARG A 226 -13.00 -19.59 -15.21
N THR A 227 -13.99 -19.43 -14.36
CA THR A 227 -15.28 -18.82 -14.71
C THR A 227 -15.32 -17.31 -14.52
N GLY A 228 -14.31 -16.72 -13.85
CA GLY A 228 -14.28 -15.30 -13.50
C GLY A 228 -15.36 -14.88 -12.49
N ARG A 229 -15.98 -15.83 -11.78
CA ARG A 229 -17.02 -15.54 -10.78
C ARG A 229 -16.39 -15.03 -9.49
N PHE A 230 -17.14 -14.23 -8.73
CA PHE A 230 -16.73 -13.79 -7.40
C PHE A 230 -17.34 -14.66 -6.31
N SER A 231 -16.55 -15.04 -5.30
CA SER A 231 -17.02 -15.76 -4.12
C SER A 231 -16.37 -15.21 -2.86
N ARG A 232 -17.16 -14.49 -2.04
CA ARG A 232 -16.71 -13.93 -0.76
C ARG A 232 -16.18 -14.99 0.21
N PRO A 233 -16.81 -16.17 0.40
CA PRO A 233 -16.27 -17.20 1.29
C PRO A 233 -14.90 -17.73 0.84
N LEU A 234 -14.67 -17.86 -0.47
CA LEU A 234 -13.37 -18.30 -0.99
C LEU A 234 -12.31 -17.22 -0.78
N ALA A 235 -12.64 -15.95 -1.06
CA ALA A 235 -11.73 -14.83 -0.82
C ALA A 235 -11.36 -14.69 0.66
N ASN A 236 -12.36 -14.76 1.55
CA ASN A 236 -12.14 -14.79 3.00
C ASN A 236 -11.20 -15.95 3.38
N SER A 237 -11.43 -17.14 2.84
CA SER A 237 -10.63 -18.31 3.22
C SER A 237 -9.12 -18.15 2.98
N ALA A 238 -8.72 -17.38 1.98
CA ALA A 238 -7.31 -17.12 1.70
C ALA A 238 -6.62 -16.22 2.76
N THR A 239 -7.40 -15.54 3.60
CA THR A 239 -6.92 -14.60 4.63
C THR A 239 -7.19 -15.10 6.06
N ASP A 240 -7.68 -16.33 6.23
CA ASP A 240 -8.11 -16.87 7.52
C ASP A 240 -6.98 -16.89 8.56
N TRP A 241 -5.77 -17.27 8.15
CA TRP A 241 -4.65 -17.36 9.09
C TRP A 241 -4.20 -15.98 9.61
N PRO A 242 -3.89 -14.98 8.77
CA PRO A 242 -3.64 -13.62 9.25
C PRO A 242 -4.76 -13.05 10.12
N CYS A 243 -6.03 -13.25 9.74
CA CYS A 243 -7.16 -12.74 10.52
C CYS A 243 -7.34 -13.46 11.86
N LEU A 244 -7.06 -14.77 11.94
CA LEU A 244 -7.08 -15.50 13.21
C LEU A 244 -6.02 -14.96 14.17
N LEU A 245 -4.79 -14.74 13.69
CA LEU A 245 -3.71 -14.22 14.52
C LEU A 245 -4.02 -12.80 15.03
N LEU A 246 -4.61 -11.96 14.17
CA LEU A 246 -5.08 -10.63 14.58
C LEU A 246 -6.14 -10.72 15.68
N ASP A 247 -7.10 -11.62 15.57
CA ASP A 247 -8.14 -11.83 16.58
C ASP A 247 -7.55 -12.30 17.92
N VAL A 248 -6.67 -13.30 17.89
CA VAL A 248 -5.95 -13.80 19.09
C VAL A 248 -5.11 -12.69 19.74
N LEU A 249 -4.30 -11.96 18.96
CA LEU A 249 -3.47 -10.88 19.46
C LEU A 249 -4.30 -9.71 20.02
N SER A 250 -5.46 -9.43 19.42
CA SER A 250 -6.38 -8.40 19.90
C SER A 250 -6.99 -8.78 21.25
N GLY A 251 -7.36 -10.05 21.42
CA GLY A 251 -7.85 -10.58 22.69
C GLY A 251 -6.77 -10.59 23.79
N ALA A 252 -5.50 -10.78 23.41
CA ALA A 252 -4.36 -10.77 24.32
C ALA A 252 -3.86 -9.37 24.70
N ALA A 253 -4.37 -8.32 24.05
CA ALA A 253 -3.89 -6.96 24.28
C ALA A 253 -4.36 -6.42 25.65
N GLU A 254 -3.40 -6.13 26.53
CA GLU A 254 -3.63 -5.70 27.90
C GLU A 254 -2.75 -4.50 28.26
N VAL A 255 -3.33 -3.56 29.03
CA VAL A 255 -2.65 -2.35 29.48
C VAL A 255 -1.43 -2.73 30.33
N ASP A 256 -0.32 -2.01 30.14
CA ASP A 256 0.96 -2.20 30.86
C ASP A 256 1.62 -3.59 30.79
N PHE A 257 1.06 -4.55 30.04
CA PHE A 257 1.56 -5.92 29.95
C PHE A 257 1.99 -6.31 28.53
N PHE A 258 1.04 -6.30 27.58
CA PHE A 258 1.30 -6.66 26.19
C PHE A 258 0.44 -5.82 25.26
N GLN A 259 1.08 -4.93 24.49
CA GLN A 259 0.38 -4.01 23.59
C GLN A 259 0.85 -4.22 22.14
N PRO A 260 0.27 -5.20 21.42
CA PRO A 260 0.64 -5.51 20.04
C PRO A 260 0.20 -4.41 19.09
N LYS A 261 1.00 -4.18 18.05
CA LYS A 261 0.75 -3.19 16.98
C LYS A 261 1.16 -3.78 15.64
N LEU A 262 0.37 -3.51 14.59
CA LEU A 262 0.70 -3.93 13.24
C LEU A 262 0.77 -2.73 12.31
N VAL A 263 1.87 -2.59 11.59
CA VAL A 263 2.02 -1.60 10.52
C VAL A 263 2.18 -2.31 9.19
N LEU A 264 1.26 -2.06 8.27
CA LEU A 264 1.23 -2.59 6.91
C LEU A 264 1.56 -1.47 5.91
N ASN A 265 2.76 -1.48 5.37
CA ASN A 265 3.22 -0.48 4.43
C ASN A 265 3.09 -0.94 2.97
N ASN A 266 2.68 -0.01 2.09
CA ASN A 266 2.48 -0.25 0.67
C ASN A 266 1.46 -1.37 0.37
N VAL A 267 0.31 -1.36 1.05
CA VAL A 267 -0.70 -2.43 0.93
C VAL A 267 -1.19 -2.64 -0.50
N ASP A 268 -1.18 -1.60 -1.34
CA ASP A 268 -1.60 -1.65 -2.75
C ASP A 268 -0.76 -2.62 -3.60
N VAL A 269 0.46 -2.96 -3.15
CA VAL A 269 1.32 -3.93 -3.83
C VAL A 269 0.68 -5.32 -3.85
N LEU A 270 -0.05 -5.71 -2.79
CA LEU A 270 -0.76 -6.99 -2.74
C LEU A 270 -1.77 -7.12 -3.88
N ARG A 271 -2.45 -6.02 -4.25
CA ARG A 271 -3.45 -6.03 -5.33
C ARG A 271 -2.86 -6.38 -6.69
N LYS A 272 -1.57 -6.05 -6.91
CA LYS A 272 -0.86 -6.21 -8.18
C LYS A 272 0.07 -7.42 -8.21
N ALA A 273 0.06 -8.24 -7.16
CA ALA A 273 0.95 -9.37 -7.03
C ALA A 273 0.65 -10.47 -8.05
N THR A 274 1.67 -11.21 -8.46
CA THR A 274 1.51 -12.35 -9.38
C THR A 274 1.03 -13.59 -8.63
N CYS A 275 0.10 -14.32 -9.23
CA CYS A 275 -0.35 -15.62 -8.75
C CYS A 275 0.33 -16.71 -9.59
N LYS A 276 1.00 -17.67 -8.95
CA LYS A 276 1.74 -18.74 -9.63
C LYS A 276 0.87 -19.96 -9.98
N ASP A 277 -0.31 -20.08 -9.37
CA ASP A 277 -1.18 -21.26 -9.46
C ASP A 277 -2.66 -20.83 -9.50
N ASP A 278 -3.43 -21.47 -10.39
CA ASP A 278 -4.89 -21.30 -10.52
C ASP A 278 -5.66 -21.83 -9.29
N THR A 279 -5.01 -22.52 -8.35
CA THR A 279 -5.62 -22.91 -7.07
C THR A 279 -5.61 -21.80 -6.01
N MET A 280 -5.00 -20.65 -6.29
CA MET A 280 -5.00 -19.50 -5.39
C MET A 280 -6.03 -18.45 -5.76
N VAL A 281 -6.56 -17.78 -4.74
CA VAL A 281 -7.44 -16.63 -4.93
C VAL A 281 -6.66 -15.51 -5.62
N PRO A 282 -7.24 -14.79 -6.60
CA PRO A 282 -6.56 -13.70 -7.28
C PRO A 282 -6.07 -12.62 -6.31
N ALA A 283 -4.91 -12.04 -6.60
CA ALA A 283 -4.23 -11.06 -5.77
C ALA A 283 -5.12 -9.88 -5.34
N ALA A 284 -5.92 -9.34 -6.25
CA ALA A 284 -6.88 -8.29 -5.95
C ALA A 284 -7.96 -8.74 -4.95
N MET A 285 -8.49 -9.96 -5.07
CA MET A 285 -9.48 -10.50 -4.12
C MET A 285 -8.85 -10.77 -2.73
N TYR A 286 -7.61 -11.27 -2.69
CA TYR A 286 -6.88 -11.44 -1.42
C TYR A 286 -6.68 -10.10 -0.71
N HIS A 287 -6.21 -9.08 -1.45
CA HIS A 287 -6.03 -7.72 -0.95
C HIS A 287 -7.33 -7.14 -0.38
N ASP A 288 -8.42 -7.19 -1.16
CA ASP A 288 -9.72 -6.66 -0.75
C ASP A 288 -10.26 -7.40 0.47
N SER A 289 -10.17 -8.73 0.47
CA SER A 289 -10.58 -9.56 1.60
C SER A 289 -9.80 -9.21 2.87
N LEU A 290 -8.48 -9.09 2.78
CA LEU A 290 -7.63 -8.79 3.94
C LEU A 290 -8.03 -7.44 4.56
N ILE A 291 -8.05 -6.37 3.76
CA ILE A 291 -8.36 -5.03 4.26
C ILE A 291 -9.75 -4.98 4.89
N TRP A 292 -10.76 -5.52 4.20
CA TRP A 292 -12.13 -5.50 4.71
C TRP A 292 -12.32 -6.33 5.97
N ARG A 293 -11.65 -7.47 6.10
CA ARG A 293 -11.72 -8.28 7.31
C ARG A 293 -11.01 -7.62 8.49
N VAL A 294 -9.90 -6.92 8.27
CA VAL A 294 -9.22 -6.14 9.31
C VAL A 294 -10.11 -4.99 9.79
N ILE A 295 -10.75 -4.25 8.85
CA ILE A 295 -11.71 -3.20 9.19
C ILE A 295 -12.88 -3.76 9.99
N ALA A 296 -13.47 -4.86 9.53
CA ALA A 296 -14.60 -5.51 10.20
C ALA A 296 -14.24 -6.03 11.59
N LEU A 297 -13.03 -6.57 11.79
CA LEU A 297 -12.56 -7.02 13.10
C LEU A 297 -12.47 -5.84 14.08
N GLY A 298 -11.88 -4.72 13.65
CA GLY A 298 -11.82 -3.51 14.46
C GLY A 298 -13.22 -2.99 14.81
N ALA A 299 -14.07 -2.80 13.79
CA ALA A 299 -15.39 -2.20 13.92
C ALA A 299 -16.34 -3.00 14.83
N ASN A 300 -16.28 -4.33 14.76
CA ASN A 300 -17.21 -5.19 15.49
C ASN A 300 -16.68 -5.67 16.85
N GLU A 301 -15.38 -5.96 16.96
CA GLU A 301 -14.81 -6.66 18.13
C GLU A 301 -13.73 -5.85 18.86
N GLN A 302 -13.30 -4.71 18.30
CA GLN A 302 -12.10 -3.96 18.68
C GLN A 302 -10.81 -4.77 18.51
N CYS A 303 -9.96 -4.35 17.59
CA CYS A 303 -8.70 -5.05 17.29
C CYS A 303 -7.50 -4.33 17.91
N LEU A 304 -6.34 -4.96 17.93
CA LEU A 304 -5.07 -4.28 18.20
C LEU A 304 -4.84 -3.12 17.21
N PRO A 305 -4.05 -2.08 17.55
CA PRO A 305 -3.72 -0.99 16.62
C PRO A 305 -3.13 -1.49 15.29
N VAL A 306 -3.88 -1.32 14.20
CA VAL A 306 -3.42 -1.63 12.84
C VAL A 306 -3.33 -0.35 12.03
N ILE A 307 -2.15 -0.06 11.48
CA ILE A 307 -1.89 1.11 10.62
C ILE A 307 -1.53 0.62 9.22
N MET A 308 -2.35 0.98 8.23
CA MET A 308 -2.14 0.64 6.82
C MET A 308 -1.70 1.88 6.03
N SER A 309 -0.71 1.76 5.17
CA SER A 309 -0.23 2.84 4.29
C SER A 309 -0.48 2.49 2.83
N THR A 310 -1.20 3.37 2.14
CA THR A 310 -1.69 3.21 0.75
C THR A 310 -1.53 4.51 -0.05
N SER A 311 -1.61 4.42 -1.37
CA SER A 311 -1.70 5.54 -2.30
C SER A 311 -3.12 5.79 -2.81
N ASP A 312 -4.13 5.01 -2.39
CA ASP A 312 -5.54 5.19 -2.73
C ASP A 312 -6.36 5.46 -1.45
N GLY A 313 -7.22 6.47 -1.50
CA GLY A 313 -8.17 6.78 -0.42
C GLY A 313 -9.44 5.93 -0.43
N TYR A 314 -9.52 4.87 -1.24
CA TYR A 314 -10.72 4.06 -1.37
C TYR A 314 -11.23 3.48 -0.05
N TYR A 315 -10.40 2.69 0.63
CA TYR A 315 -10.85 1.97 1.82
C TYR A 315 -11.09 2.92 3.00
N SER A 316 -10.35 4.02 3.12
CA SER A 316 -10.63 5.03 4.15
C SER A 316 -11.98 5.70 3.92
N SER A 317 -12.28 6.07 2.67
CA SER A 317 -13.56 6.68 2.30
C SER A 317 -14.73 5.70 2.44
N GLN A 318 -14.59 4.47 1.91
CA GLN A 318 -15.67 3.49 1.96
C GLN A 318 -15.93 3.01 3.40
N ALA A 319 -14.90 2.82 4.23
CA ALA A 319 -15.09 2.46 5.62
C ALA A 319 -15.80 3.58 6.42
N PHE A 320 -15.52 4.85 6.12
CA PHE A 320 -16.26 5.97 6.71
C PHE A 320 -17.74 5.96 6.33
N VAL A 321 -18.05 5.67 5.07
CA VAL A 321 -19.45 5.55 4.60
C VAL A 321 -20.15 4.36 5.25
N ASP A 322 -19.50 3.20 5.30
CA ASP A 322 -20.13 1.96 5.76
C ASP A 322 -20.29 1.90 7.28
N PHE A 323 -19.35 2.46 8.04
CA PHE A 323 -19.30 2.32 9.50
C PHE A 323 -19.47 3.64 10.26
N GLY A 324 -19.40 4.80 9.61
CA GLY A 324 -19.70 6.10 10.21
C GLY A 324 -18.71 6.58 11.29
N PHE A 325 -17.55 5.96 11.42
CA PHE A 325 -16.61 6.31 12.49
C PHE A 325 -15.81 7.58 12.17
N PRO A 326 -15.92 8.64 12.99
CA PRO A 326 -15.21 9.91 12.75
C PRO A 326 -13.69 9.79 12.97
N ASN A 327 -13.26 8.73 13.66
CA ASN A 327 -11.85 8.50 13.99
C ASN A 327 -11.11 7.71 12.90
N ILE A 328 -11.74 7.42 11.74
CA ILE A 328 -11.01 6.85 10.62
C ILE A 328 -10.12 7.97 10.15
N PHE A 329 -8.80 7.73 10.15
CA PHE A 329 -7.89 8.73 9.61
C PHE A 329 -8.10 8.79 8.10
N ILE A 330 -9.03 9.64 7.68
CA ILE A 330 -9.18 10.06 6.30
C ILE A 330 -8.08 11.09 6.10
N SER A 331 -6.98 10.67 5.50
CA SER A 331 -5.90 11.58 5.15
C SER A 331 -6.35 12.51 4.03
N ARG A 332 -7.02 13.61 4.38
CA ARG A 332 -7.35 14.69 3.47
C ARG A 332 -6.09 15.45 3.10
N GLU A 333 -5.26 14.89 2.24
CA GLU A 333 -3.94 15.39 1.87
C GLU A 333 -3.13 16.12 2.98
N THR A 334 -3.32 15.74 4.24
CA THR A 334 -2.60 16.24 5.41
C THR A 334 -1.18 15.65 5.48
N PHE A 335 -0.81 14.82 4.50
CA PHE A 335 0.56 14.33 4.30
C PHE A 335 1.45 15.32 3.52
N GLY A 336 0.90 16.30 2.81
CA GLY A 336 1.70 17.42 2.32
C GLY A 336 1.89 18.43 3.44
N TRP A 337 3.07 19.03 3.57
CA TRP A 337 3.11 20.32 4.26
C TRP A 337 2.38 21.33 3.38
N THR A 338 1.65 22.25 4.00
CA THR A 338 1.34 23.52 3.33
C THR A 338 2.65 24.24 2.99
N PRO A 339 2.67 25.10 1.96
CA PRO A 339 3.84 25.93 1.66
C PRO A 339 4.36 26.69 2.89
N GLN A 340 3.46 27.15 3.76
CA GLN A 340 3.79 27.87 4.99
C GLN A 340 4.45 26.95 6.03
N GLU A 341 3.89 25.76 6.28
CA GLU A 341 4.50 24.78 7.19
C GLU A 341 5.87 24.33 6.69
N ALA A 342 6.01 24.08 5.38
CA ALA A 342 7.28 23.72 4.79
C ALA A 342 8.30 24.86 4.95
N LYS A 343 7.91 26.11 4.70
CA LYS A 343 8.79 27.28 4.86
C LYS A 343 9.41 27.35 6.26
N LEU A 344 8.62 27.07 7.31
CA LEU A 344 9.08 27.08 8.71
C LEU A 344 10.24 26.11 8.98
N HIS A 345 10.28 24.98 8.26
CA HIS A 345 11.34 23.98 8.40
C HIS A 345 12.46 24.13 7.36
N MET A 346 12.13 24.63 6.17
CA MET A 346 13.05 24.64 5.03
C MET A 346 13.96 25.86 5.02
N VAL A 347 13.45 27.04 5.35
CA VAL A 347 14.21 28.30 5.27
C VAL A 347 15.27 28.45 6.37
N PRO A 348 15.02 28.08 7.63
CA PRO A 348 16.03 28.23 8.67
C PRO A 348 17.25 27.32 8.49
N GLU A 349 17.11 26.21 7.75
CA GLU A 349 18.08 25.11 7.77
C GLU A 349 18.65 24.71 6.41
N PHE A 350 17.88 24.82 5.32
CA PHE A 350 18.23 24.17 4.04
C PHE A 350 18.29 25.14 2.86
N PHE A 351 17.40 26.12 2.80
CA PHE A 351 17.27 27.07 1.70
C PHE A 351 17.21 28.51 2.20
N SER A 352 17.73 29.48 1.44
CA SER A 352 17.44 30.90 1.67
C SER A 352 15.99 31.22 1.30
N GLU A 353 15.47 32.36 1.77
CA GLU A 353 14.09 32.77 1.44
C GLU A 353 13.87 32.97 -0.07
N LYS A 354 14.90 33.45 -0.79
CA LYS A 354 14.86 33.60 -2.25
C LYS A 354 14.82 32.24 -2.95
N GLU A 355 15.67 31.31 -2.50
CA GLU A 355 15.70 29.94 -3.05
C GLU A 355 14.38 29.22 -2.79
N TRP A 356 13.84 29.32 -1.58
CA TRP A 356 12.57 28.70 -1.20
C TRP A 356 11.42 29.16 -2.08
N LYS A 357 11.37 30.45 -2.43
CA LYS A 357 10.33 30.99 -3.32
C LYS A 357 10.33 30.28 -4.68
N VAL A 358 11.51 30.06 -5.27
CA VAL A 358 11.65 29.36 -6.55
C VAL A 358 11.27 27.88 -6.39
N VAL A 359 11.76 27.21 -5.34
CA VAL A 359 11.45 25.79 -5.07
C VAL A 359 9.95 25.55 -4.88
N ASP A 360 9.28 26.37 -4.09
CA ASP A 360 7.84 26.26 -3.82
C ASP A 360 6.99 26.52 -5.08
N GLU A 361 7.38 27.51 -5.89
CA GLU A 361 6.71 27.81 -7.15
C GLU A 361 6.86 26.69 -8.19
N VAL A 362 8.05 26.08 -8.29
CA VAL A 362 8.34 25.08 -9.32
C VAL A 362 7.91 23.67 -8.92
N LEU A 363 8.19 23.26 -7.68
CA LEU A 363 8.09 21.86 -7.22
C LEU A 363 7.13 21.70 -6.03
N GLY A 364 6.93 22.77 -5.27
CA GLY A 364 6.08 22.77 -4.09
C GLY A 364 6.70 22.00 -2.91
N PRO A 365 5.92 21.78 -1.83
CA PRO A 365 6.42 21.33 -0.55
C PRO A 365 6.58 19.80 -0.43
N ASN A 366 6.86 19.09 -1.52
CA ASN A 366 6.99 17.63 -1.49
C ASN A 366 8.31 17.21 -0.79
N PRO A 367 8.28 16.56 0.39
CA PRO A 367 9.49 16.31 1.19
C PRO A 367 10.57 15.52 0.46
N ARG A 368 10.17 14.57 -0.39
CA ARG A 368 11.12 13.79 -1.19
C ARG A 368 11.84 14.68 -2.20
N GLN A 369 11.12 15.49 -2.96
CA GLN A 369 11.75 16.41 -3.94
C GLN A 369 12.64 17.45 -3.24
N LEU A 370 12.19 17.98 -2.11
CA LEU A 370 12.98 18.89 -1.29
C LEU A 370 14.29 18.25 -0.82
N SER A 371 14.24 16.98 -0.38
CA SER A 371 15.44 16.24 0.03
C SER A 371 16.41 15.99 -1.13
N GLU A 372 15.89 15.60 -2.31
CA GLU A 372 16.69 15.30 -3.50
C GLU A 372 17.40 16.56 -4.00
N ILE A 373 16.71 17.70 -4.02
CA ILE A 373 17.31 18.99 -4.42
C ILE A 373 18.35 19.46 -3.42
N TYR A 374 18.05 19.34 -2.12
CA TYR A 374 19.01 19.73 -1.11
C TYR A 374 20.30 18.91 -1.22
N MET A 375 20.20 17.61 -1.51
CA MET A 375 21.37 16.76 -1.77
C MET A 375 22.14 17.19 -3.03
N LEU A 376 21.45 17.55 -4.12
CA LEU A 376 22.10 18.07 -5.32
C LEU A 376 22.84 19.39 -5.05
N LYS A 377 22.22 20.30 -4.28
CA LYS A 377 22.84 21.55 -3.83
C LYS A 377 24.12 21.28 -3.03
N GLN A 378 24.06 20.39 -2.03
CA GLN A 378 25.25 20.05 -1.25
C GLN A 378 26.40 19.47 -2.08
N ASN A 379 26.07 18.66 -3.10
CA ASN A 379 27.05 18.08 -3.99
C ASN A 379 27.65 19.15 -4.93
N ALA A 380 26.85 20.08 -5.43
CA ALA A 380 27.34 21.21 -6.22
C ALA A 380 28.30 22.10 -5.41
N ASP A 381 27.93 22.44 -4.17
CA ASP A 381 28.77 23.19 -3.23
C ASP A 381 30.08 22.45 -2.90
N SER A 382 30.08 21.12 -3.00
CA SER A 382 31.26 20.28 -2.75
C SER A 382 32.29 20.27 -3.86
N LEU A 383 31.87 20.54 -5.09
CA LEU A 383 32.71 20.33 -6.25
C LEU A 383 33.59 21.53 -6.58
N TRP A 384 33.53 22.65 -5.85
CA TRP A 384 34.39 23.85 -5.97
C TRP A 384 34.58 24.40 -7.40
N VAL A 385 33.83 23.91 -8.38
CA VAL A 385 34.04 24.13 -9.83
C VAL A 385 32.96 25.04 -10.41
N LEU A 386 31.90 25.37 -9.67
CA LEU A 386 30.79 26.18 -10.16
C LEU A 386 30.45 27.25 -9.13
N HIS A 387 31.16 28.38 -9.21
CA HIS A 387 31.03 29.50 -8.26
C HIS A 387 29.75 30.33 -8.40
N ASP A 388 28.72 29.87 -9.13
CA ASP A 388 27.48 30.63 -9.30
C ASP A 388 26.27 29.77 -9.76
N GLN A 389 26.16 28.52 -9.31
CA GLN A 389 24.96 27.73 -9.65
C GLN A 389 23.73 28.25 -8.92
N ASN A 390 22.92 29.01 -9.67
CA ASN A 390 21.59 29.44 -9.26
C ASN A 390 20.72 28.21 -8.95
N ILE A 391 19.90 28.26 -7.91
CA ILE A 391 18.94 27.22 -7.54
C ILE A 391 18.05 26.79 -8.73
N GLU A 392 17.79 27.72 -9.66
CA GLU A 392 17.09 27.48 -10.91
C GLU A 392 17.78 26.41 -11.79
N GLU A 393 19.11 26.46 -11.93
CA GLU A 393 19.87 25.47 -12.73
C GLU A 393 19.85 24.09 -12.08
N ILE A 394 19.90 24.03 -10.74
CA ILE A 394 19.77 22.79 -9.98
C ILE A 394 18.37 22.18 -10.22
N ILE A 395 17.33 23.02 -10.16
CA ILE A 395 15.96 22.59 -10.42
C ILE A 395 15.78 22.13 -11.87
N ASP A 396 16.34 22.83 -12.85
CA ASP A 396 16.27 22.44 -14.26
C ASP A 396 16.97 21.11 -14.52
N THR A 397 18.16 20.92 -13.93
CA THR A 397 18.89 19.65 -13.97
C THR A 397 18.08 18.53 -13.32
N TYR A 398 17.45 18.80 -12.18
CA TYR A 398 16.58 17.86 -11.49
C TYR A 398 15.32 17.50 -12.30
N LEU A 399 14.66 18.48 -12.93
CA LEU A 399 13.51 18.25 -13.81
C LEU A 399 13.91 17.46 -15.06
N ALA A 400 15.10 17.71 -15.63
CA ALA A 400 15.64 16.90 -16.71
C ALA A 400 15.90 15.46 -16.26
N HIS A 401 16.47 15.28 -15.07
CA HIS A 401 16.62 13.95 -14.46
C HIS A 401 15.27 13.27 -14.29
N LEU A 402 14.28 13.91 -13.66
CA LEU A 402 12.93 13.38 -13.48
C LEU A 402 12.27 13.01 -14.82
N GLN A 403 12.45 13.83 -15.85
CA GLN A 403 11.92 13.55 -17.18
C GLN A 403 12.46 12.22 -17.73
N VAL A 404 13.78 12.01 -17.65
CA VAL A 404 14.46 10.85 -18.23
C VAL A 404 14.33 9.61 -17.37
N SER A 405 14.46 9.72 -16.05
CA SER A 405 14.51 8.57 -15.14
C SER A 405 13.15 8.12 -14.62
N VAL A 406 12.13 8.98 -14.67
CA VAL A 406 10.81 8.72 -14.08
C VAL A 406 9.71 8.83 -15.12
N VAL A 407 9.55 10.01 -15.72
CA VAL A 407 8.36 10.30 -16.54
C VAL A 407 8.41 9.56 -17.86
N ASN A 408 9.50 9.62 -18.62
CA ASN A 408 9.57 8.95 -19.91
C ASN A 408 9.36 7.42 -19.81
N PRO A 409 10.04 6.68 -18.91
CA PRO A 409 9.79 5.25 -18.73
C PRO A 409 8.36 4.95 -18.27
N ALA A 410 7.80 5.76 -17.36
CA ALA A 410 6.43 5.58 -16.91
C ALA A 410 5.41 5.82 -18.04
N MET A 411 5.65 6.81 -18.91
CA MET A 411 4.79 7.08 -20.08
C MET A 411 4.88 5.95 -21.11
N GLU A 412 6.06 5.36 -21.32
CA GLU A 412 6.24 4.18 -22.19
C GLU A 412 5.48 2.97 -21.65
N THR A 413 5.57 2.70 -20.34
CA THR A 413 4.79 1.63 -19.69
C THR A 413 3.29 1.90 -19.79
N ALA A 414 2.85 3.14 -19.53
CA ALA A 414 1.43 3.52 -19.66
C ALA A 414 0.92 3.33 -21.09
N LEU A 415 1.74 3.66 -22.08
CA LEU A 415 1.44 3.43 -23.48
C LEU A 415 1.28 1.94 -23.79
N GLY A 416 2.16 1.08 -23.25
CA GLY A 416 2.04 -0.38 -23.35
C GLY A 416 0.73 -0.90 -22.73
N MET A 417 0.31 -0.36 -21.59
CA MET A 417 -0.97 -0.70 -20.96
C MET A 417 -2.17 -0.32 -21.83
N ILE A 418 -2.14 0.86 -22.47
CA ILE A 418 -3.21 1.31 -23.37
C ILE A 418 -3.25 0.48 -24.66
N GLN A 419 -2.09 0.05 -25.18
CA GLN A 419 -2.04 -0.89 -26.31
C GLN A 419 -2.62 -2.25 -25.94
N LYS A 420 -2.27 -2.77 -24.76
CA LYS A 420 -2.85 -4.01 -24.24
C LYS A 420 -4.36 -3.90 -24.10
N PHE A 421 -4.87 -2.78 -23.61
CA PHE A 421 -6.31 -2.51 -23.57
C PHE A 421 -6.95 -2.61 -24.95
N ALA A 422 -6.33 -2.05 -26.00
CA ALA A 422 -6.84 -2.19 -27.36
C ALA A 422 -6.93 -3.66 -27.81
N SER A 423 -5.93 -4.47 -27.49
CA SER A 423 -5.95 -5.92 -27.76
C SER A 423 -7.02 -6.64 -26.95
N ASP A 424 -7.14 -6.35 -25.65
CA ASP A 424 -8.14 -6.97 -24.78
C ASP A 424 -9.59 -6.64 -25.22
N VAL A 425 -9.82 -5.45 -25.77
CA VAL A 425 -11.12 -5.09 -26.41
C VAL A 425 -11.37 -5.93 -27.66
N ARG A 426 -10.35 -6.10 -28.54
CA ARG A 426 -10.49 -6.96 -29.74
C ARG A 426 -10.81 -8.40 -29.38
N GLU A 427 -10.21 -8.90 -28.31
CA GLU A 427 -10.40 -10.27 -27.82
C GLU A 427 -11.69 -10.46 -27.00
N GLY A 428 -12.49 -9.41 -26.80
CA GLY A 428 -13.75 -9.47 -26.05
C GLY A 428 -13.58 -9.66 -24.53
N LYS A 429 -12.39 -9.42 -24.00
CA LYS A 429 -12.10 -9.49 -22.55
C LYS A 429 -12.65 -8.28 -21.79
N VAL A 430 -12.86 -7.16 -22.48
CA VAL A 430 -13.44 -5.95 -21.90
C VAL A 430 -14.96 -6.00 -22.05
N PRO A 431 -15.72 -5.96 -20.94
CA PRO A 431 -17.18 -5.93 -20.97
C PRO A 431 -17.75 -4.78 -21.82
N GLU A 432 -18.79 -5.06 -22.62
CA GLU A 432 -19.41 -4.07 -23.50
C GLU A 432 -19.98 -2.86 -22.74
N ASN A 433 -20.39 -3.03 -21.48
CA ASN A 433 -20.87 -1.92 -20.65
C ASN A 433 -19.76 -0.87 -20.39
N ARG A 434 -18.49 -1.25 -20.30
CA ARG A 434 -17.36 -0.29 -20.23
C ARG A 434 -17.15 0.46 -21.54
N LEU A 435 -17.74 -0.05 -22.63
CA LEU A 435 -17.73 0.54 -23.96
C LEU A 435 -19.08 1.20 -24.32
N SER A 436 -19.98 1.50 -23.35
CA SER A 436 -21.37 2.01 -23.60
C SER A 436 -21.64 3.55 -23.57
N PHE A 437 -21.02 4.33 -22.65
CA PHE A 437 -20.88 5.83 -22.63
C PHE A 437 -19.89 6.64 -23.55
N GLY A 438 -20.26 7.10 -24.76
CA GLY A 438 -19.73 8.29 -25.48
C GLY A 438 -18.21 8.56 -25.73
N ALA A 439 -17.28 7.78 -25.21
CA ALA A 439 -15.89 8.18 -25.04
C ALA A 439 -14.91 7.90 -26.21
N PRO A 440 -13.84 8.68 -26.33
CA PRO A 440 -12.85 8.59 -27.41
C PRO A 440 -12.09 7.26 -27.57
N TRP A 441 -11.94 6.50 -26.49
CA TRP A 441 -11.12 5.27 -26.41
C TRP A 441 -11.86 3.97 -26.74
N ARG A 442 -13.10 4.07 -27.22
CA ARG A 442 -14.02 2.92 -27.41
C ARG A 442 -13.89 2.20 -28.72
N HIS A 443 -13.20 2.83 -29.66
CA HIS A 443 -12.98 2.31 -30.99
C HIS A 443 -11.49 2.10 -31.20
N PRO A 444 -10.87 1.13 -30.48
CA PRO A 444 -9.52 0.74 -30.79
C PRO A 444 -9.45 0.20 -32.23
N PRO A 445 -8.26 0.19 -32.85
CA PRO A 445 -8.06 -0.39 -34.17
C PRO A 445 -8.57 -1.84 -34.21
N ARG A 446 -9.39 -2.17 -35.21
CA ARG A 446 -9.98 -3.51 -35.37
C ARG A 446 -8.98 -4.56 -35.87
N GLY A 447 -7.95 -4.12 -36.59
CA GLY A 447 -6.91 -5.00 -37.11
C GLY A 447 -5.82 -5.26 -36.06
N ASP A 448 -5.18 -6.43 -36.15
CA ASP A 448 -4.08 -6.83 -35.26
C ASP A 448 -2.73 -6.21 -35.65
N ASN A 449 -2.75 -5.01 -36.24
CA ASN A 449 -1.53 -4.31 -36.60
C ASN A 449 -0.95 -3.63 -35.34
N PRO A 450 0.25 -4.04 -34.88
CA PRO A 450 0.88 -3.45 -33.69
C PRO A 450 1.16 -1.95 -33.87
N ASP A 451 1.55 -1.52 -35.06
CA ASP A 451 1.85 -0.10 -35.34
C ASP A 451 0.60 0.77 -35.27
N ALA A 452 -0.53 0.25 -35.75
CA ALA A 452 -1.81 0.95 -35.67
C ALA A 452 -2.29 1.06 -34.22
N SER A 453 -2.12 -0.01 -33.43
CA SER A 453 -2.45 -0.03 -32.00
C SER A 453 -1.55 0.93 -31.21
N TYR A 454 -0.26 0.97 -31.52
CA TYR A 454 0.71 1.91 -30.95
C TYR A 454 0.32 3.37 -31.24
N LYS A 455 0.07 3.72 -32.51
CA LYS A 455 -0.31 5.08 -32.91
C LYS A 455 -1.60 5.53 -32.25
N TRP A 456 -2.60 4.65 -32.20
CA TRP A 456 -3.84 4.91 -31.51
C TRP A 456 -3.62 5.17 -30.02
N ALA A 457 -2.88 4.29 -29.33
CA ALA A 457 -2.59 4.43 -27.91
C ALA A 457 -1.84 5.74 -27.61
N LYS A 458 -0.90 6.12 -28.47
CA LYS A 458 -0.14 7.37 -28.37
C LYS A 458 -1.07 8.58 -28.46
N ILE A 459 -1.97 8.60 -29.44
CA ILE A 459 -2.97 9.66 -29.59
C ILE A 459 -3.90 9.72 -28.36
N GLN A 460 -4.34 8.57 -27.83
CA GLN A 460 -5.17 8.53 -26.62
C GLN A 460 -4.45 9.14 -25.40
N LEU A 461 -3.19 8.75 -25.18
CA LEU A 461 -2.41 9.25 -24.06
C LEU A 461 -2.13 10.76 -24.20
N MET A 462 -1.80 11.22 -25.40
CA MET A 462 -1.61 12.66 -25.68
C MET A 462 -2.89 13.46 -25.47
N ASP A 463 -4.04 12.96 -25.92
CA ASP A 463 -5.34 13.60 -25.72
C ASP A 463 -5.72 13.68 -24.23
N PHE A 464 -5.44 12.61 -23.47
CA PHE A 464 -5.62 12.58 -22.03
C PHE A 464 -4.77 13.64 -21.32
N VAL A 465 -3.46 13.66 -21.57
CA VAL A 465 -2.55 14.64 -20.95
C VAL A 465 -2.92 16.07 -21.35
N GLN A 466 -3.29 16.31 -22.61
CA GLN A 466 -3.76 17.63 -23.05
C GLN A 466 -5.02 18.06 -22.29
N SER A 467 -5.93 17.13 -22.01
CA SER A 467 -7.16 17.42 -21.27
C SER A 467 -6.86 17.79 -19.82
N PHE A 468 -5.90 17.11 -19.18
CA PHE A 468 -5.39 17.48 -17.86
C PHE A 468 -4.70 18.84 -17.86
N VAL A 469 -3.89 19.16 -18.88
CA VAL A 469 -3.27 20.49 -19.02
C VAL A 469 -4.34 21.58 -19.09
N ASN A 470 -5.42 21.34 -19.85
CA ASN A 470 -6.53 22.30 -19.97
C ASN A 470 -7.32 22.49 -18.67
N THR A 471 -7.27 21.54 -17.75
CA THR A 471 -7.89 21.63 -16.42
C THR A 471 -6.88 22.05 -15.34
N GLU A 472 -5.72 22.58 -15.72
CA GLU A 472 -4.63 22.93 -14.80
C GLU A 472 -4.22 21.76 -13.89
N PHE A 473 -4.40 20.53 -14.36
CA PHE A 473 -4.13 19.28 -13.66
C PHE A 473 -4.96 19.02 -12.39
N GLY A 474 -6.07 19.73 -12.21
CA GLY A 474 -7.07 19.43 -11.17
C GLY A 474 -8.35 18.89 -11.80
N VAL A 475 -8.75 17.67 -11.44
CA VAL A 475 -10.03 17.08 -11.86
C VAL A 475 -10.81 16.64 -10.65
N ASN A 476 -12.01 17.19 -10.40
CA ASN A 476 -12.90 16.76 -9.32
C ASN A 476 -13.97 15.82 -9.87
N TYR A 477 -13.85 14.54 -9.58
CA TYR A 477 -14.64 13.50 -10.27
C TYR A 477 -15.91 13.05 -9.54
N LEU A 478 -16.19 13.52 -8.30
CA LEU A 478 -17.46 13.26 -7.61
C LEU A 478 -18.40 14.48 -7.59
N ALA A 479 -17.96 15.63 -8.11
CA ALA A 479 -18.80 16.81 -8.16
C ALA A 479 -20.12 16.57 -8.92
N ASP A 480 -20.12 15.73 -9.96
CA ASP A 480 -21.24 15.50 -10.87
C ASP A 480 -21.41 14.00 -11.27
N ASP A 481 -21.19 13.05 -10.35
CA ASP A 481 -21.32 11.58 -10.57
C ASP A 481 -20.44 11.00 -11.71
N SER A 482 -19.37 11.70 -12.05
CA SER A 482 -18.47 11.43 -13.17
C SER A 482 -17.43 10.34 -12.89
N LEU A 483 -17.90 9.12 -12.61
CA LEU A 483 -17.04 7.94 -12.46
C LEU A 483 -16.44 7.46 -13.79
N GLU A 484 -16.84 8.06 -14.92
CA GLU A 484 -16.36 7.74 -16.28
C GLU A 484 -14.84 7.86 -16.43
N ILE A 485 -14.19 8.74 -15.64
CA ILE A 485 -12.73 8.88 -15.66
C ILE A 485 -12.02 7.59 -15.21
N PHE A 486 -12.67 6.76 -14.39
CA PHE A 486 -12.12 5.47 -13.96
C PHE A 486 -12.28 4.36 -14.99
N ASP A 487 -13.13 4.58 -16.00
CA ASP A 487 -13.23 3.70 -17.17
C ASP A 487 -12.29 4.15 -18.31
N ASP A 488 -11.59 5.30 -18.18
CA ASP A 488 -10.59 5.74 -19.15
C ASP A 488 -9.29 4.92 -18.99
N PRO A 489 -8.88 4.14 -20.00
CA PRO A 489 -7.65 3.35 -19.94
C PRO A 489 -6.40 4.22 -19.73
N ALA A 490 -6.41 5.49 -20.17
CA ALA A 490 -5.29 6.40 -19.94
C ALA A 490 -5.21 6.86 -18.48
N ALA A 491 -6.35 7.16 -17.83
CA ALA A 491 -6.39 7.53 -16.42
C ALA A 491 -5.94 6.36 -15.52
N VAL A 492 -6.42 5.15 -15.84
CA VAL A 492 -6.01 3.91 -15.17
C VAL A 492 -4.51 3.70 -15.37
N ALA A 493 -4.03 3.68 -16.61
CA ALA A 493 -2.60 3.46 -16.90
C ALA A 493 -1.70 4.49 -16.18
N MET A 494 -2.04 5.77 -16.23
CA MET A 494 -1.28 6.85 -15.60
C MET A 494 -1.25 6.77 -14.07
N SER A 495 -2.34 6.30 -13.45
CA SER A 495 -2.40 6.03 -12.00
C SER A 495 -1.61 4.77 -11.64
N GLU A 496 -1.67 3.74 -12.48
CA GLU A 496 -0.96 2.47 -12.30
C GLU A 496 0.57 2.64 -12.36
N VAL A 497 1.06 3.42 -13.34
CA VAL A 497 2.47 3.84 -13.42
C VAL A 497 2.81 4.97 -12.44
N GLY A 498 1.90 5.28 -11.51
CA GLY A 498 2.09 6.20 -10.38
C GLY A 498 2.51 7.62 -10.76
N LEU A 499 2.13 8.10 -11.94
CA LEU A 499 2.28 9.51 -12.32
C LEU A 499 1.12 10.35 -11.78
N LEU A 500 -0.05 9.74 -11.59
CA LEU A 500 -1.22 10.36 -10.98
C LEU A 500 -1.48 9.85 -9.57
N TYR A 501 -2.07 10.72 -8.76
CA TYR A 501 -2.62 10.44 -7.45
C TYR A 501 -4.13 10.66 -7.49
N GLN A 502 -4.86 9.76 -6.82
CA GLN A 502 -6.31 9.83 -6.66
C GLN A 502 -6.66 9.94 -5.18
N GLN A 503 -7.48 10.93 -4.84
CA GLN A 503 -8.14 11.07 -3.55
C GLN A 503 -9.65 10.97 -3.73
N ARG A 504 -10.36 10.35 -2.78
CA ARG A 504 -11.83 10.15 -2.85
C ARG A 504 -12.63 11.14 -2.01
N ASP A 505 -12.06 11.67 -0.93
CA ASP A 505 -12.70 12.72 -0.13
C ASP A 505 -11.68 13.84 0.26
N PRO A 506 -11.83 15.07 -0.27
CA PRO A 506 -12.60 15.41 -1.46
C PRO A 506 -12.09 14.65 -2.68
N SER A 507 -12.96 14.38 -3.64
CA SER A 507 -12.57 13.65 -4.83
C SER A 507 -11.77 14.49 -5.80
N PHE A 508 -10.51 14.12 -6.01
CA PHE A 508 -9.73 14.69 -7.10
C PHE A 508 -8.68 13.73 -7.66
N MET A 509 -8.30 13.97 -8.91
CA MET A 509 -7.17 13.32 -9.58
C MET A 509 -6.18 14.38 -10.06
N ARG A 510 -4.89 14.18 -9.77
CA ARG A 510 -3.81 15.10 -10.15
C ARG A 510 -2.45 14.41 -10.26
N PRO A 511 -1.43 15.02 -10.87
CA PRO A 511 -0.06 14.52 -10.79
C PRO A 511 0.44 14.39 -9.35
N ILE A 512 1.28 13.38 -9.08
CA ILE A 512 1.80 13.11 -7.73
C ILE A 512 2.59 14.28 -7.11
N THR A 513 3.23 15.11 -7.95
CA THR A 513 3.97 16.32 -7.55
C THR A 513 3.90 17.39 -8.65
N ARG A 514 4.19 18.65 -8.31
CA ARG A 514 4.32 19.73 -9.32
C ARG A 514 5.49 19.49 -10.28
N GLY A 515 6.57 18.85 -9.82
CA GLY A 515 7.65 18.44 -10.72
C GLY A 515 7.18 17.48 -11.81
N ILE A 516 6.41 16.45 -11.45
CA ILE A 516 5.83 15.51 -12.42
C ILE A 516 4.83 16.22 -13.33
N GLN A 517 3.99 17.12 -12.80
CA GLN A 517 3.10 17.96 -13.60
C GLN A 517 3.84 18.71 -14.73
N ARG A 518 4.96 19.36 -14.40
CA ARG A 518 5.80 20.08 -15.38
C ARG A 518 6.41 19.14 -16.41
N CYS A 519 6.91 17.98 -15.98
CA CYS A 519 7.44 16.95 -16.87
C CYS A 519 6.37 16.38 -17.82
N LEU A 520 5.11 16.24 -17.38
CA LEU A 520 4.00 15.82 -18.24
C LEU A 520 3.68 16.87 -19.32
N ALA A 521 3.66 18.15 -18.95
CA ALA A 521 3.48 19.23 -19.91
C ALA A 521 4.63 19.26 -20.95
N ARG A 522 5.88 19.09 -20.49
CA ARG A 522 7.06 18.99 -21.37
C ARG A 522 6.97 17.78 -22.29
N TRP A 523 6.60 16.61 -21.77
CA TRP A 523 6.40 15.40 -22.56
C TRP A 523 5.38 15.63 -23.67
N LEU A 524 4.25 16.27 -23.37
CA LEU A 524 3.21 16.54 -24.37
C LEU A 524 3.72 17.44 -25.51
N VAL A 525 4.49 18.48 -25.18
CA VAL A 525 5.13 19.36 -26.17
C VAL A 525 6.10 18.57 -27.05
N GLN A 526 6.95 17.74 -26.45
CA GLN A 526 7.89 16.88 -27.19
C GLN A 526 7.16 15.92 -28.14
N GLN A 527 6.10 15.26 -27.66
CA GLN A 527 5.33 14.34 -28.49
C GLN A 527 4.67 15.05 -29.67
N ARG A 528 4.16 16.28 -29.49
CA ARG A 528 3.58 17.09 -30.57
C ARG A 528 4.60 17.45 -31.64
N LEU A 529 5.82 17.81 -31.24
CA LEU A 529 6.91 18.12 -32.18
C LEU A 529 7.36 16.90 -32.99
N GLN A 530 7.17 15.70 -32.44
CA GLN A 530 7.55 14.43 -33.07
C GLN A 530 6.43 13.81 -33.94
N LEU A 531 5.24 14.42 -34.02
CA LEU A 531 4.16 13.90 -34.88
C LEU A 531 4.48 14.12 -36.35
N SER A 532 4.25 13.11 -37.17
CA SER A 532 4.15 13.31 -38.62
C SER A 532 2.92 14.16 -38.98
N PHE A 533 2.88 14.66 -40.22
CA PHE A 533 1.72 15.44 -40.71
C PHE A 533 0.40 14.66 -40.59
N GLN A 534 0.41 13.37 -40.95
CA GLN A 534 -0.77 12.51 -40.84
C GLN A 534 -1.21 12.31 -39.39
N GLU A 535 -0.26 12.09 -38.47
CA GLU A 535 -0.57 11.92 -37.05
C GLU A 535 -1.02 13.21 -36.39
N SER A 536 -0.53 14.36 -36.85
CA SER A 536 -1.00 15.68 -36.42
C SER A 536 -2.47 15.90 -36.78
N ILE A 537 -2.86 15.54 -38.01
CA ILE A 537 -4.27 15.57 -38.43
C ILE A 537 -5.10 14.59 -37.60
N ALA A 538 -4.60 13.37 -37.38
CA ALA A 538 -5.31 12.37 -36.58
C ALA A 538 -5.49 12.84 -35.12
N PHE A 539 -4.48 13.44 -34.52
CA PHE A 539 -4.55 14.02 -33.18
C PHE A 539 -5.53 15.19 -33.12
N LEU A 540 -5.50 16.10 -34.10
CA LEU A 540 -6.44 17.23 -34.14
C LEU A 540 -7.88 16.76 -34.36
N GLY A 541 -8.09 15.81 -35.28
CA GLY A 541 -9.38 15.19 -35.54
C GLY A 541 -9.91 14.46 -34.31
N GLN A 542 -9.04 13.74 -33.59
CA GLN A 542 -9.35 13.17 -32.30
C GLN A 542 -9.81 14.27 -31.33
N ARG A 543 -9.05 15.34 -31.16
CA ARG A 543 -9.39 16.45 -30.24
C ARG A 543 -10.72 17.14 -30.55
N VAL A 544 -11.10 17.26 -31.82
CA VAL A 544 -12.31 18.00 -32.24
C VAL A 544 -13.55 17.12 -32.22
N ILE A 545 -13.46 15.90 -32.75
CA ILE A 545 -14.62 15.03 -32.98
C ILE A 545 -14.84 14.08 -31.79
N ARG A 546 -13.75 13.62 -31.18
CA ARG A 546 -13.71 12.60 -30.13
C ARG A 546 -12.74 13.05 -29.05
N GLY A 547 -12.76 14.33 -28.67
CA GLY A 547 -11.79 14.86 -27.71
C GLY A 547 -12.24 14.52 -26.30
N ARG A 548 -11.29 14.17 -25.42
CA ARG A 548 -11.56 14.25 -23.98
C ARG A 548 -11.85 15.71 -23.62
N SER A 549 -12.98 15.92 -22.97
CA SER A 549 -13.31 17.18 -22.32
C SER A 549 -13.67 16.85 -20.89
N TYR A 550 -12.74 17.03 -19.96
CA TYR A 550 -13.01 16.93 -18.52
C TYR A 550 -13.43 18.28 -17.93
N ARG A 551 -13.79 19.24 -18.78
CA ARG A 551 -14.16 20.59 -18.35
C ARG A 551 -15.48 20.62 -17.57
N HIS A 552 -16.38 19.66 -17.83
CA HIS A 552 -17.58 19.46 -17.00
C HIS A 552 -17.23 18.85 -15.63
N LEU A 553 -16.02 18.33 -15.42
CA LEU A 553 -15.52 17.83 -14.13
C LEU A 553 -14.88 18.94 -13.27
N MET A 554 -15.10 20.19 -13.65
CA MET A 554 -14.62 21.38 -12.96
C MET A 554 -15.79 22.00 -12.19
N LYS A 555 -15.80 21.93 -10.85
CA LYS A 555 -16.55 22.90 -10.04
C LYS A 555 -15.68 24.11 -9.72
N GLU A 556 -16.33 25.28 -9.78
CA GLU A 556 -15.77 26.61 -9.64
C GLU A 556 -14.92 26.81 -8.37
N VAL A 557 -13.84 27.58 -8.55
CA VAL A 557 -13.17 28.50 -7.61
C VAL A 557 -13.53 28.32 -6.12
N GLY A 558 -12.60 27.76 -5.32
CA GLY A 558 -12.75 27.73 -3.86
C GLY A 558 -11.71 26.94 -3.09
N TYR A 559 -11.02 25.98 -3.71
CA TYR A 559 -9.87 25.29 -3.14
C TYR A 559 -8.58 25.80 -3.80
N LYS A 560 -8.14 27.00 -3.40
CA LYS A 560 -6.76 27.46 -3.60
C LYS A 560 -5.96 27.24 -2.31
#